data_AF-A0A3B3UDQ3-F1
#
_entry.id   AF-A0A3B3UDQ3-F1
#
_cell.length_a   1.000
_cell.length_b   1.000
_cell.length_c   1.000
_cell.angle_alpha   90.00
_cell.angle_beta   90.00
_cell.angle_gamma   90.00
#
_symmetry.space_group_name_H-M   'P 1'
#
loop_
_entity.id
_entity.type
_entity.pdbx_description
1 polymer ?
#
loop_
_entity_poly.entity_id
_entity_poly.type
_entity_poly.pdbx_seq_one_letter_code
_entity_poly.pdbx_strand_id
1 'polypeptide(L)'
;VAALKSPAAFHGQIRSLERARTENFLKHKIRSRPERAELVRMHILQETGAEPSLQATQMKLKRARLADNLNEKIAQRPGPMELVEKNILPVASSLKEAIIGEPPPPGRLRRHGDRLLCLLFDFLLYNIVIVLPATVYYHYYYLYIYYF
;
A
#
# COMPACT_ATOMS: atom_id res chain seq x y z
N VAL A 1 13.04 5.87 46.17
CA VAL A 1 13.47 4.89 47.20
C VAL A 1 14.68 4.16 46.64
N ALA A 2 15.87 4.32 47.24
CA ALA A 2 17.10 3.72 46.75
C ALA A 2 17.07 2.20 46.94
N ALA A 3 17.48 1.44 45.92
CA ALA A 3 17.58 -0.02 46.00
C ALA A 3 18.62 -0.40 47.08
N LEU A 4 18.17 -1.07 48.14
CA LEU A 4 19.04 -1.57 49.19
C LEU A 4 19.97 -2.63 48.59
N LYS A 5 21.27 -2.36 48.60
CA LYS A 5 22.29 -3.32 48.14
C LYS A 5 22.16 -4.59 48.98
N SER A 6 22.22 -5.75 48.32
CA SER A 6 22.23 -7.03 49.01
C SER A 6 23.45 -7.11 49.93
N PRO A 7 23.33 -7.71 51.14
CA PRO A 7 24.43 -7.75 52.09
C PRO A 7 25.63 -8.49 51.50
N ALA A 8 26.84 -7.95 51.70
CA ALA A 8 28.07 -8.47 51.07
C ALA A 8 28.30 -9.98 51.31
N ALA A 9 27.86 -10.50 52.47
CA ALA A 9 27.93 -11.92 52.82
C ALA A 9 27.15 -12.85 51.86
N PHE A 10 26.06 -12.37 51.25
CA PHE A 10 25.18 -13.18 50.40
C PHE A 10 25.48 -13.06 48.91
N HIS A 11 26.43 -12.21 48.52
CA HIS A 11 26.70 -11.94 47.12
C HIS A 11 27.10 -13.20 46.33
N GLY A 12 27.84 -14.14 46.94
CA GLY A 12 28.19 -15.42 46.31
C GLY A 12 26.98 -16.33 46.08
N GLN A 13 26.07 -16.43 47.05
CA GLN A 13 24.86 -17.23 46.93
C GLN A 13 23.88 -16.65 45.91
N ILE A 14 23.73 -15.33 45.89
CA ILE A 14 22.90 -14.62 44.89
C ILE A 14 23.42 -14.91 43.48
N ARG A 15 24.73 -14.77 43.22
CA ARG A 15 25.31 -15.11 41.91
C ARG A 15 25.11 -16.57 41.53
N SER A 16 25.24 -17.49 42.49
CA SER A 16 25.02 -18.92 42.25
C SER A 16 23.56 -19.20 41.84
N LEU A 17 22.61 -18.61 42.56
CA LEU A 17 21.19 -18.73 42.29
C LEU A 17 20.78 -18.10 40.95
N GLU A 18 21.34 -16.94 40.61
CA GLU A 18 21.15 -16.30 39.29
C GLU A 18 21.74 -17.14 38.15
N ARG A 19 22.91 -17.74 38.36
CA ARG A 19 23.50 -18.68 37.40
C ARG A 19 22.59 -19.90 37.23
N ALA A 20 22.15 -20.53 38.32
CA ALA A 20 21.27 -21.71 38.26
C ALA A 20 19.94 -21.41 37.56
N ARG A 21 19.35 -20.23 37.80
CA ARG A 21 18.16 -19.75 37.07
C ARG A 21 18.43 -19.64 35.58
N THR A 22 19.55 -19.03 35.20
CA THR A 22 19.94 -18.85 33.80
C THR A 22 20.21 -20.19 33.13
N GLU A 23 20.90 -21.11 33.80
CA GLU A 23 21.17 -22.46 33.29
C GLU A 23 19.88 -23.23 33.04
N ASN A 24 18.93 -23.23 33.98
CA ASN A 24 17.66 -23.91 33.82
C ASN A 24 16.83 -23.32 32.67
N PHE A 25 16.82 -22.00 32.54
CA PHE A 25 16.16 -21.31 31.43
C PHE A 25 16.77 -21.69 30.08
N LEU A 26 18.10 -21.64 29.96
CA LEU A 26 18.80 -22.01 28.73
C LEU A 26 18.61 -23.49 28.37
N LYS A 27 18.67 -24.41 29.34
CA LYS A 27 18.36 -25.85 29.14
C LYS A 27 16.96 -26.06 28.58
N HIS A 28 15.97 -25.27 29.00
CA HIS A 28 14.63 -25.33 28.43
C HIS A 28 14.59 -24.78 27.00
N LYS A 29 15.21 -23.62 26.74
CA LYS A 29 15.25 -22.98 25.41
C LYS A 29 16.00 -23.79 24.36
N ILE A 30 17.04 -24.52 24.75
CA ILE A 30 17.80 -25.39 23.83
C ILE A 30 16.93 -26.57 23.38
N ARG A 31 16.13 -27.15 24.28
CA ARG A 31 15.21 -28.26 23.94
C ARG A 31 14.07 -27.82 23.02
N SER A 32 13.58 -26.60 23.19
CA SER A 32 12.52 -26.01 22.36
C SER A 32 13.04 -25.16 21.21
N ARG A 33 14.31 -25.37 20.78
CA ARG A 33 14.92 -24.58 19.71
C ARG A 33 14.26 -24.91 18.35
N PRO A 34 13.68 -23.92 17.66
CA PRO A 34 13.13 -24.13 16.31
C PRO A 34 14.21 -24.50 15.30
N GLU A 35 13.82 -25.26 14.28
CA GLU A 35 14.68 -25.60 13.15
C GLU A 35 14.84 -24.40 12.19
N ARG A 36 15.89 -24.39 11.37
CA ARG A 36 16.12 -23.33 10.39
C ARG A 36 14.94 -23.22 9.41
N ALA A 37 14.41 -24.35 8.92
CA ALA A 37 13.28 -24.36 7.99
C ALA A 37 12.04 -23.66 8.57
N GLU A 38 11.76 -23.85 9.85
CA GLU A 38 10.65 -23.18 10.53
C GLU A 38 10.85 -21.67 10.61
N LEU A 39 12.06 -21.21 10.93
CA LEU A 39 12.38 -19.78 10.94
C LEU A 39 12.26 -19.13 9.55
N VAL A 40 12.59 -19.87 8.49
CA VAL A 40 12.41 -19.42 7.10
C VAL A 40 10.91 -19.35 6.74
N ARG A 41 10.13 -20.38 7.09
CA ARG A 41 8.67 -20.42 6.88
C ARG A 41 7.95 -19.27 7.57
N MET A 42 8.41 -18.89 8.75
CA MET A 42 7.89 -17.75 9.52
C MET A 42 8.42 -16.39 9.02
N HIS A 43 9.26 -16.36 7.98
CA HIS A 43 9.91 -15.15 7.45
C HIS A 43 10.80 -14.41 8.46
N ILE A 44 11.34 -15.13 9.46
CA ILE A 44 12.36 -14.61 10.38
C ILE A 44 13.74 -14.67 9.72
N LEU A 45 14.09 -15.82 9.13
CA LEU A 45 15.31 -15.99 8.34
C LEU A 45 14.99 -15.92 6.85
N GLN A 46 15.98 -15.50 6.06
CA GLN A 46 15.88 -15.50 4.61
C GLN A 46 16.14 -16.88 4.03
N GLU A 47 15.36 -17.25 3.02
CA GLU A 47 15.61 -18.44 2.20
C GLU A 47 16.75 -18.16 1.22
N THR A 48 17.98 -18.18 1.72
CA THR A 48 19.19 -18.02 0.89
C THR A 48 20.28 -18.99 1.34
N GLY A 49 21.07 -19.44 0.37
CA GLY A 49 22.33 -20.17 0.58
C GLY A 49 23.55 -19.26 0.71
N ALA A 50 23.36 -17.94 0.63
CA ALA A 50 24.46 -16.98 0.78
C ALA A 50 24.95 -16.88 2.22
N GLU A 51 26.24 -16.58 2.36
CA GLU A 51 26.92 -16.36 3.63
C GLU A 51 26.23 -15.21 4.42
N PRO A 52 26.11 -15.31 5.77
CA PRO A 52 25.40 -14.35 6.61
C PRO A 52 25.72 -12.86 6.36
N SER A 53 26.97 -12.49 6.08
CA SER A 53 27.36 -11.10 5.84
C SER A 53 26.76 -10.52 4.54
N LEU A 54 26.47 -11.37 3.55
CA LEU A 54 25.96 -10.95 2.24
C LEU A 54 24.43 -10.92 2.16
N GLN A 55 23.71 -11.57 3.09
CA GLN A 55 22.25 -11.76 2.99
C GLN A 55 21.49 -10.43 2.93
N ALA A 56 21.91 -9.44 3.73
CA ALA A 56 21.29 -8.11 3.75
C ALA A 56 21.42 -7.41 2.39
N THR A 57 22.63 -7.42 1.81
CA THR A 57 22.92 -6.83 0.50
C THR A 57 22.17 -7.56 -0.62
N GLN A 58 22.14 -8.90 -0.59
CA GLN A 58 21.40 -9.71 -1.54
C GLN A 58 19.89 -9.39 -1.50
N MET A 59 19.30 -9.24 -0.31
CA MET A 59 17.89 -8.89 -0.19
C MET A 59 17.60 -7.48 -0.70
N LYS A 60 18.49 -6.52 -0.43
CA LYS A 60 18.38 -5.17 -0.99
C LYS A 60 18.38 -5.20 -2.52
N LEU A 61 19.31 -5.95 -3.11
CA LEU A 61 19.38 -6.12 -4.56
C LEU A 61 18.14 -6.82 -5.14
N LYS A 62 17.66 -7.89 -4.49
CA LYS A 62 16.44 -8.61 -4.90
C LYS A 62 15.23 -7.67 -4.90
N ARG A 63 15.08 -6.84 -3.86
CA ARG A 63 13.99 -5.85 -3.77
C ARG A 63 14.08 -4.78 -4.85
N ALA A 64 15.27 -4.22 -5.09
CA ALA A 64 15.47 -3.22 -6.14
C ALA A 64 15.08 -3.76 -7.53
N ARG A 65 15.59 -4.94 -7.89
CA ARG A 65 15.26 -5.59 -9.17
C ARG A 65 13.77 -5.86 -9.33
N LEU A 66 13.11 -6.30 -8.24
CA LEU A 66 11.66 -6.51 -8.25
C LEU A 66 10.91 -5.20 -8.44
N ALA A 67 11.32 -4.12 -7.77
CA ALA A 67 10.71 -2.80 -7.93
C ALA A 67 10.84 -2.30 -9.37
N ASP A 68 12.03 -2.39 -9.96
CA ASP A 68 12.29 -1.96 -11.34
C ASP A 68 11.43 -2.75 -12.34
N ASN A 69 11.36 -4.08 -12.18
CA ASN A 69 10.53 -4.92 -13.05
C ASN A 69 9.02 -4.64 -12.90
N LEU A 70 8.56 -4.37 -11.67
CA LEU A 70 7.17 -4.01 -11.44
C LEU A 70 6.86 -2.63 -12.03
N ASN A 71 7.77 -1.67 -11.93
CA ASN A 71 7.60 -0.33 -12.50
C ASN A 71 7.41 -0.40 -14.02
N GLU A 72 8.22 -1.20 -14.72
CA GLU A 72 8.08 -1.41 -16.16
C GLU A 72 6.70 -2.01 -16.52
N LYS A 73 6.26 -3.05 -15.79
CA LYS A 73 4.97 -3.69 -16.01
C LYS A 73 3.78 -2.79 -15.71
N ILE A 74 3.90 -1.93 -14.70
CA ILE A 74 2.86 -0.96 -14.33
C ILE A 74 2.80 0.16 -15.37
N ALA A 75 3.95 0.60 -15.91
CA ALA A 75 3.98 1.59 -16.98
C ALA A 75 3.25 1.13 -18.25
N GLN A 76 3.29 -0.18 -18.53
CA GLN A 76 2.59 -0.82 -19.66
C GLN A 76 1.20 -1.35 -19.29
N ARG A 77 0.59 -0.87 -18.21
CA ARG A 77 -0.72 -1.36 -17.77
C ARG A 77 -1.78 -1.08 -18.85
N PRO A 78 -2.47 -2.11 -19.38
CA PRO A 78 -3.52 -1.93 -20.37
C PRO A 78 -4.64 -1.01 -19.88
N GLY A 79 -5.12 -0.15 -20.77
CA GLY A 79 -6.27 0.70 -20.49
C GLY A 79 -7.57 -0.11 -20.31
N PRO A 80 -8.62 0.49 -19.72
CA PRO A 80 -9.91 -0.18 -19.55
C PRO A 80 -10.56 -0.59 -20.89
N MET A 81 -10.35 0.19 -21.95
CA MET A 81 -10.87 -0.12 -23.29
C MET A 81 -10.22 -1.38 -23.88
N GLU A 82 -8.90 -1.55 -23.69
CA GLU A 82 -8.19 -2.76 -24.14
C GLU A 82 -8.68 -4.03 -23.43
N LEU A 83 -9.11 -3.92 -22.17
CA LEU A 83 -9.67 -5.05 -21.41
C LEU A 83 -11.09 -5.42 -21.87
N VAL A 84 -11.85 -4.43 -22.34
CA VAL A 84 -13.16 -4.61 -22.98
C VAL A 84 -13.00 -5.33 -24.32
N GLU A 85 -12.08 -4.89 -25.18
CA GLU A 85 -11.79 -5.54 -26.47
C GLU A 85 -11.36 -7.00 -26.28
N LYS A 86 -10.59 -7.28 -25.22
CA LYS A 86 -10.16 -8.64 -24.84
C LYS A 86 -11.26 -9.47 -24.16
N ASN A 87 -12.49 -8.96 -24.07
CA ASN A 87 -13.65 -9.61 -23.45
C ASN A 87 -13.42 -10.04 -21.98
N ILE A 88 -12.51 -9.37 -21.27
CA ILE A 88 -12.26 -9.60 -19.84
C ILE A 88 -13.26 -8.79 -19.00
N LEU A 89 -13.56 -7.56 -19.44
CA LEU A 89 -14.56 -6.70 -18.82
C LEU A 89 -15.85 -6.70 -19.65
N PRO A 90 -17.04 -6.90 -19.04
CA PRO A 90 -18.29 -6.77 -19.73
C PRO A 90 -18.60 -5.29 -20.02
N VAL A 91 -19.06 -4.99 -21.23
CA VAL A 91 -19.66 -3.68 -21.54
C VAL A 91 -21.14 -3.75 -21.20
N ALA A 92 -21.62 -2.82 -20.38
CA ALA A 92 -23.06 -2.63 -20.19
C ALA A 92 -23.73 -2.46 -21.57
N SER A 93 -24.81 -3.20 -21.84
CA SER A 93 -25.47 -3.25 -23.15
C SER A 93 -25.78 -1.87 -23.73
N SER A 94 -26.13 -0.89 -22.88
CA SER A 94 -26.42 0.49 -23.30
C SER A 94 -25.22 1.25 -23.88
N LEU A 95 -23.99 0.83 -23.62
CA LEU A 95 -22.77 1.48 -24.14
C LEU A 95 -22.25 0.79 -25.41
N LYS A 96 -22.59 -0.49 -25.64
CA LYS A 96 -22.29 -1.18 -26.90
C LYS A 96 -23.01 -0.52 -28.08
N GLU A 97 -24.25 -0.06 -27.85
CA GLU A 97 -25.08 0.63 -28.84
C GLU A 97 -24.48 1.98 -29.27
N ALA A 98 -23.81 2.70 -28.36
CA ALA A 98 -23.15 3.97 -28.67
C ALA A 98 -21.79 3.84 -29.39
N ILE A 99 -21.10 2.70 -29.22
CA ILE A 99 -19.80 2.42 -29.87
C ILE A 99 -20.01 1.86 -31.29
N ILE A 100 -21.09 1.12 -31.52
CA ILE A 100 -21.48 0.57 -32.84
C ILE A 100 -22.49 1.50 -33.51
N GLY A 101 -22.18 2.80 -33.64
CA GLY A 101 -22.82 3.72 -34.60
C GLY A 101 -24.35 3.72 -34.76
N GLU A 102 -25.15 3.24 -33.81
CA GLU A 102 -26.60 3.23 -33.91
C GLU A 102 -27.15 4.42 -33.13
N PRO A 103 -27.82 5.39 -33.79
CA PRO A 103 -28.30 6.58 -33.13
C PRO A 103 -29.33 6.22 -32.06
N PRO A 104 -29.26 6.84 -30.87
CA PRO A 104 -30.17 6.53 -29.78
C PRO A 104 -31.63 6.76 -30.21
N PRO A 105 -32.57 5.89 -29.80
CA PRO A 105 -33.97 6.02 -30.19
C PRO A 105 -34.54 7.36 -29.75
N PRO A 106 -35.33 8.04 -30.60
CA PRO A 106 -35.87 9.34 -30.25
C PRO A 106 -36.94 9.18 -29.17
N GLY A 107 -36.60 9.57 -27.94
CA GLY A 107 -37.58 10.04 -26.97
C GLY A 107 -37.61 9.30 -25.63
N ARG A 108 -37.08 9.99 -24.60
CA ARG A 108 -37.89 10.45 -23.46
C ARG A 108 -37.15 11.55 -22.69
N LEU A 109 -37.41 12.80 -23.07
CA LEU A 109 -37.16 13.95 -22.20
C LEU A 109 -38.16 13.89 -21.02
N ARG A 110 -37.64 13.86 -19.79
CA ARG A 110 -37.93 14.83 -18.72
C ARG A 110 -37.66 14.20 -17.34
N ARG A 111 -36.80 14.85 -16.55
CA ARG A 111 -37.31 15.57 -15.37
C ARG A 111 -36.69 16.95 -15.26
N HIS A 112 -37.57 17.87 -14.89
CA HIS A 112 -37.49 19.31 -14.98
C HIS A 112 -36.74 19.90 -13.77
N GLY A 113 -35.54 19.39 -13.45
CA GLY A 113 -34.84 19.69 -12.19
C GLY A 113 -33.56 20.53 -12.30
N ASP A 114 -32.83 20.47 -13.41
CA ASP A 114 -31.38 20.73 -13.32
C ASP A 114 -30.90 22.04 -13.97
N ARG A 115 -31.81 22.90 -14.45
CA ARG A 115 -31.39 24.22 -14.96
C ARG A 115 -30.89 25.14 -13.86
N LEU A 116 -31.37 25.02 -12.62
CA LEU A 116 -30.84 25.80 -11.51
C LEU A 116 -29.44 25.34 -11.09
N LEU A 117 -29.14 24.03 -11.17
CA LEU A 117 -27.83 23.49 -10.77
C LEU A 117 -26.73 23.89 -11.76
N CYS A 118 -26.99 23.85 -13.07
CA CYS A 118 -26.03 24.37 -14.07
C CYS A 118 -25.82 25.88 -13.92
N LEU A 119 -26.90 26.67 -13.78
CA LEU A 119 -26.77 28.13 -13.63
C LEU A 119 -26.12 28.53 -12.30
N LEU A 120 -26.33 27.77 -11.22
CA LEU A 120 -25.61 27.95 -9.96
C LEU A 120 -24.12 27.61 -10.10
N PHE A 121 -23.77 26.56 -10.85
CA PHE A 121 -22.38 26.21 -11.13
C PHE A 121 -21.67 27.28 -11.97
N ASP A 122 -22.34 27.77 -13.02
CA ASP A 122 -21.82 28.83 -13.89
C ASP A 122 -21.67 30.16 -13.13
N PHE A 123 -22.62 30.50 -12.23
CA PHE A 123 -22.56 31.71 -11.40
C PHE A 123 -21.49 31.62 -10.28
N LEU A 124 -21.28 30.44 -9.68
CA LEU A 124 -20.21 30.20 -8.71
C LEU A 124 -18.82 30.26 -9.36
N LEU A 125 -18.65 29.69 -10.56
CA LEU A 125 -17.40 29.80 -11.31
C LEU A 125 -17.07 31.25 -11.69
N TYR A 126 -18.07 32.02 -12.15
CA TYR A 126 -17.86 33.41 -12.52
C TYR A 126 -17.49 34.31 -11.31
N ASN A 127 -18.08 34.07 -10.13
CA ASN A 127 -17.73 34.81 -8.92
C ASN A 127 -16.38 34.39 -8.30
N ILE A 128 -15.96 33.13 -8.43
CA ILE A 128 -14.63 32.67 -7.99
C ILE A 128 -13.51 33.31 -8.84
N VAL A 129 -13.73 33.47 -10.15
CA VAL A 129 -12.75 34.07 -11.08
C VAL A 129 -12.51 35.57 -10.81
N ILE A 130 -13.44 36.27 -10.17
CA ILE A 130 -13.32 37.72 -9.93
C ILE A 130 -12.61 38.04 -8.59
N VAL A 131 -12.59 37.14 -7.61
CA VAL A 131 -12.17 37.45 -6.23
C VAL A 131 -10.85 36.80 -5.81
N LEU A 132 -10.33 35.81 -6.55
CA LEU A 132 -9.08 35.12 -6.17
C LEU A 132 -7.95 35.32 -7.19
N PRO A 133 -6.73 35.67 -6.74
CA PRO A 133 -5.58 35.84 -7.62
C PRO A 133 -5.26 34.53 -8.37
N ALA A 134 -4.76 34.69 -9.60
CA ALA A 134 -4.58 33.63 -10.62
C ALA A 134 -3.85 32.35 -10.18
N THR A 135 -3.15 32.38 -9.04
CA THR A 135 -2.42 31.24 -8.48
C THR A 135 -3.32 30.13 -7.94
N VAL A 136 -4.53 30.44 -7.48
CA VAL A 136 -5.46 29.42 -6.92
C VAL A 136 -6.20 28.66 -8.03
N TYR A 137 -6.44 29.30 -9.18
CA TYR A 137 -7.14 28.72 -10.33
C TYR A 137 -6.38 27.53 -10.94
N TYR A 138 -5.05 27.64 -11.06
CA TYR A 138 -4.21 26.58 -11.61
C TYR A 138 -4.21 25.30 -10.75
N HIS A 139 -4.27 25.44 -9.42
CA HIS A 139 -4.23 24.27 -8.52
C HIS A 139 -5.53 23.46 -8.56
N TYR A 140 -6.68 24.12 -8.71
CA TYR A 140 -7.97 23.44 -8.85
C TYR A 140 -8.11 22.73 -10.20
N TYR A 141 -7.64 23.35 -11.29
CA TYR A 141 -7.67 22.73 -12.62
C TYR A 141 -6.75 21.50 -12.69
N TYR A 142 -5.58 21.55 -12.04
CA TYR A 142 -4.65 20.42 -12.00
C TYR A 142 -5.19 19.24 -11.20
N LEU A 143 -5.89 19.50 -10.08
CA LEU A 143 -6.57 18.45 -9.29
C LEU A 143 -7.74 17.82 -10.05
N TYR A 144 -8.48 18.59 -10.86
CA TYR A 144 -9.58 18.07 -11.67
C TYR A 144 -9.10 17.13 -12.78
N ILE A 145 -8.01 17.47 -13.48
CA ILE A 145 -7.40 16.62 -14.53
C ILE A 145 -6.79 15.33 -13.94
N TYR A 146 -6.33 15.34 -12.69
CA TYR A 146 -5.68 14.17 -12.08
C TYR A 146 -6.65 13.17 -11.45
N TYR A 147 -7.87 13.59 -11.11
CA TYR A 147 -8.87 12.76 -10.42
C TYR A 147 -10.00 12.25 -11.34
N PHE A 148 -10.11 12.74 -12.57
CA PHE A 148 -11.09 12.33 -13.58
C PHE A 148 -10.39 11.88 -14.87
#